data_AF-A0A1C5I4S1-F1
#
_entry.id   AF-A0A1C5I4S1-F1
#
_cell.length_a   1.000
_cell.length_b   1.000
_cell.length_c   1.000
_cell.angle_alpha   90.00
_cell.angle_beta   90.00
_cell.angle_gamma   90.00
#
_symmetry.space_group_name_H-M   'P 1'
#
loop_
_entity.id
_entity.type
_entity.pdbx_description
1 polymer ?
#
loop_
_entity_poly.entity_id
_entity_poly.type
_entity_poly.pdbx_seq_one_letter_code
_entity_poly.pdbx_strand_id
1 'polypeptide(L)'
;MVRHDPIAEATDSLQLFSRVSARLRERVVFDAAVWSVTDPETGLVTAPMWVQNLDGGAQCYAYWECELLEETVIPFRELARSVTAAGALRWNTGDLPGRSAQYRRLRGQGVIDELRAVLRAGGKPWGVVSLFRSTGRAPFGPTEIDVVVGLSASLGARLRSLARPPVRRVGARRSVRARHDPFRPRRNRHLDQ
;
A
#
# COMPACT_ATOMS: atom_id res chain seq x y z
N MET A 1 -16.78 6.04 24.70
CA MET A 1 -15.90 5.03 24.07
C MET A 1 -15.22 5.71 22.89
N VAL A 2 -13.92 6.03 22.99
CA VAL A 2 -13.18 6.66 21.90
C VAL A 2 -13.07 5.63 20.76
N ARG A 3 -13.67 5.90 19.61
CA ARG A 3 -13.48 5.06 18.42
C ARG A 3 -12.09 5.37 17.86
N HIS A 4 -11.12 4.52 18.18
CA HIS A 4 -9.80 4.54 17.57
C HIS A 4 -9.94 4.29 16.06
N ASP A 5 -9.46 5.25 15.25
CA ASP A 5 -9.41 5.12 13.80
C ASP A 5 -8.12 4.37 13.42
N PRO A 6 -8.21 3.09 13.01
CA PRO A 6 -7.03 2.29 12.72
C PRO A 6 -6.17 2.88 11.59
N ILE A 7 -6.74 3.70 10.72
CA ILE A 7 -6.04 4.34 9.61
C ILE A 7 -5.17 5.50 10.13
N ALA A 8 -5.73 6.36 10.99
CA ALA A 8 -5.05 7.54 11.50
C ALA A 8 -3.89 7.21 12.44
N GLU A 9 -3.99 6.10 13.17
CA GLU A 9 -3.02 5.70 14.19
C GLU A 9 -1.81 4.93 13.64
N ALA A 10 -1.90 4.39 12.42
CA ALA A 10 -0.87 3.53 11.88
C ALA A 10 0.43 4.31 11.60
N THR A 11 1.53 4.00 12.27
CA THR A 11 2.81 4.72 12.14
C THR A 11 3.61 4.35 10.89
N ASP A 12 3.27 3.22 10.26
CA ASP A 12 3.86 2.71 9.03
C ASP A 12 2.84 1.89 8.22
N SER A 13 3.21 1.54 6.99
CA SER A 13 2.31 0.85 6.05
C SER A 13 1.98 -0.58 6.49
N LEU A 14 2.89 -1.30 7.16
CA LEU A 14 2.63 -2.66 7.65
C LEU A 14 1.58 -2.64 8.77
N GLN A 15 1.71 -1.71 9.70
CA GLN A 15 0.75 -1.52 10.77
C GLN A 15 -0.60 -1.09 10.19
N LEU A 16 -0.62 -0.23 9.17
CA LEU A 16 -1.85 0.15 8.47
C LEU A 16 -2.55 -1.07 7.87
N PHE A 17 -1.84 -1.86 7.06
CA PHE A 17 -2.40 -3.02 6.38
C PHE A 17 -2.93 -4.08 7.36
N SER A 18 -2.16 -4.42 8.39
CA SER A 18 -2.58 -5.40 9.38
C SER A 18 -3.85 -4.99 10.14
N ARG A 19 -3.93 -3.73 10.61
CA ARG A 19 -5.11 -3.21 11.33
C ARG A 19 -6.34 -3.11 10.42
N VAL A 20 -6.16 -2.60 9.21
CA VAL A 20 -7.25 -2.45 8.24
C VAL A 20 -7.77 -3.81 7.81
N SER A 21 -6.89 -4.76 7.53
CA SER A 21 -7.30 -6.12 7.16
C SER A 21 -8.09 -6.80 8.29
N ALA A 22 -7.63 -6.70 9.54
CA ALA A 22 -8.34 -7.23 10.70
C ALA A 22 -9.77 -6.67 10.81
N ARG A 23 -9.93 -5.35 10.64
CA ARG A 23 -11.24 -4.69 10.71
C ARG A 23 -12.12 -4.95 9.48
N LEU A 24 -11.51 -5.08 8.29
CA LEU A 24 -12.25 -5.35 7.06
C LEU A 24 -12.93 -6.71 7.11
N ARG A 25 -12.31 -7.71 7.76
CA ARG A 25 -12.91 -9.04 7.94
C ARG A 25 -14.24 -9.06 8.67
N GLU A 26 -14.52 -8.07 9.49
CA GLU A 26 -15.81 -7.95 10.18
C GLU A 26 -16.96 -7.65 9.21
N ARG A 27 -16.65 -7.22 7.97
CA ARG A 27 -17.63 -6.78 6.96
C ARG A 27 -17.52 -7.53 5.64
N VAL A 28 -16.32 -7.89 5.24
CA VAL A 28 -16.02 -8.62 4.00
C VAL A 28 -15.24 -9.86 4.40
N VAL A 29 -15.87 -11.04 4.27
CA VAL A 29 -15.25 -12.29 4.70
C VAL A 29 -14.28 -12.76 3.62
N PHE A 30 -13.00 -12.79 3.93
CA PHE A 30 -11.94 -13.31 3.05
C PHE A 30 -11.01 -14.24 3.84
N ASP A 31 -10.49 -15.25 3.15
CA ASP A 31 -9.67 -16.30 3.76
C ASP A 31 -8.19 -15.90 3.77
N ALA A 32 -7.74 -15.16 2.74
CA ALA A 32 -6.38 -14.65 2.63
C ALA A 32 -6.34 -13.23 2.03
N ALA A 33 -5.25 -12.51 2.28
CA ALA A 33 -5.08 -11.16 1.76
C ALA A 33 -3.62 -10.82 1.47
N VAL A 34 -3.40 -10.02 0.43
CA VAL A 34 -2.12 -9.40 0.09
C VAL A 34 -2.33 -7.91 -0.03
N TRP A 35 -1.55 -7.14 0.72
CA TRP A 35 -1.54 -5.70 0.69
C TRP A 35 -0.13 -5.22 0.38
N SER A 36 -0.02 -4.20 -0.46
CA SER A 36 1.28 -3.67 -0.84
C SER A 36 1.22 -2.18 -1.13
N VAL A 37 2.31 -1.48 -0.84
CA VAL A 37 2.54 -0.12 -1.30
C VAL A 37 2.89 -0.16 -2.79
N THR A 38 2.52 0.87 -3.54
CA THR A 38 2.96 1.03 -4.93
C THR A 38 3.71 2.33 -5.11
N ASP A 39 4.66 2.34 -6.05
CA ASP A 39 5.21 3.57 -6.57
C ASP A 39 4.10 4.34 -7.33
N PRO A 40 3.81 5.60 -6.95
CA PRO A 40 2.67 6.33 -7.50
C PRO A 40 2.85 6.80 -8.95
N GLU A 41 4.06 6.74 -9.51
CA GLU A 41 4.32 7.11 -10.90
C GLU A 41 4.18 5.91 -11.85
N THR A 42 4.65 4.73 -11.43
CA THR A 42 4.67 3.52 -12.25
C THR A 42 3.53 2.55 -11.95
N GLY A 43 2.97 2.61 -10.74
CA GLY A 43 2.03 1.62 -10.22
C GLY A 43 2.67 0.29 -9.82
N LEU A 44 4.01 0.19 -9.87
CA LEU A 44 4.73 -1.02 -9.48
C LEU A 44 4.69 -1.20 -7.96
N VAL A 45 4.57 -2.45 -7.53
CA VAL A 45 4.61 -2.84 -6.12
C VAL A 45 5.98 -2.54 -5.52
N THR A 46 5.95 -1.92 -4.35
CA THR A 46 7.11 -1.60 -3.53
C THR A 46 6.95 -2.15 -2.12
N ALA A 47 8.08 -2.34 -1.44
CA ALA A 47 8.06 -2.74 -0.04
C ALA A 47 7.56 -1.57 0.85
N PRO A 48 6.87 -1.88 1.97
CA PRO A 48 6.62 -3.21 2.49
C PRO A 48 5.35 -3.88 1.90
N MET A 49 5.34 -5.21 1.96
CA MET A 49 4.17 -6.04 1.67
C MET A 49 3.66 -6.70 2.95
N TRP A 50 2.34 -6.78 3.10
CA TRP A 50 1.71 -7.55 4.15
C TRP A 50 0.89 -8.68 3.53
N VAL A 51 1.30 -9.92 3.83
CA VAL A 51 0.68 -11.15 3.33
C VAL A 51 0.05 -11.88 4.50
N GLN A 52 -1.18 -12.32 4.32
CA GLN A 52 -1.96 -12.99 5.35
C GLN A 52 -2.59 -14.26 4.81
N ASN A 53 -2.32 -15.38 5.50
CA ASN A 53 -2.88 -16.70 5.21
C ASN A 53 -2.60 -17.18 3.76
N LEU A 54 -1.41 -16.88 3.23
CA LEU A 54 -0.89 -17.46 1.98
C LEU A 54 0.48 -18.11 2.25
N ASP A 55 0.75 -19.20 1.55
CA ASP A 55 1.92 -20.05 1.80
C ASP A 55 3.20 -19.48 1.15
N GLY A 56 3.92 -18.64 1.90
CA GLY A 56 5.36 -18.38 1.70
C GLY A 56 5.77 -17.42 0.56
N GLY A 57 7.00 -16.90 0.66
CA GLY A 57 7.53 -15.83 -0.22
C GLY A 57 7.74 -16.20 -1.69
N ALA A 58 7.89 -17.48 -2.04
CA ALA A 58 8.03 -17.92 -3.43
C ALA A 58 6.74 -17.72 -4.25
N GLN A 59 5.57 -17.84 -3.61
CA GLN A 59 4.29 -17.56 -4.25
C GLN A 59 4.11 -16.07 -4.56
N CYS A 60 4.77 -15.19 -3.79
CA CYS A 60 4.70 -13.75 -3.99
C CYS A 60 5.34 -13.32 -5.33
N TYR A 61 6.50 -13.89 -5.68
CA TYR A 61 7.14 -13.64 -6.96
C TYR A 61 6.25 -14.10 -8.13
N ALA A 62 5.79 -15.36 -8.10
CA ALA A 62 4.96 -15.92 -9.17
C ALA A 62 3.61 -15.21 -9.32
N TYR A 63 3.07 -14.65 -8.24
CA TYR A 63 1.88 -13.78 -8.26
C TYR A 63 2.17 -12.49 -9.04
N TRP A 64 3.19 -11.73 -8.64
CA TRP A 64 3.48 -10.45 -9.29
C TRP A 64 3.98 -10.59 -10.73
N GLU A 65 4.71 -11.66 -11.04
CA GLU A 65 5.08 -11.98 -12.41
C GLU A 65 3.84 -12.20 -13.29
N CYS A 66 2.86 -12.99 -12.81
CA CYS A 66 1.60 -13.18 -13.54
C CYS A 66 0.83 -11.88 -13.68
N GLU A 67 0.68 -11.12 -12.59
CA GLU A 67 -0.05 -9.86 -12.57
C GLU A 67 0.55 -8.83 -13.55
N LEU A 68 1.87 -8.77 -13.66
CA LEU A 68 2.55 -7.81 -14.53
C LEU A 68 2.60 -8.24 -15.99
N LEU A 69 2.69 -9.55 -16.28
CA LEU A 69 3.01 -10.05 -17.61
C LEU A 69 1.87 -10.80 -18.32
N GLU A 70 0.93 -11.39 -17.57
CA GLU A 70 -0.05 -12.34 -18.12
C GLU A 70 -1.50 -11.99 -17.81
N GLU A 71 -1.76 -11.33 -16.68
CA GLU A 71 -3.14 -11.06 -16.27
C GLU A 71 -3.79 -9.99 -17.15
N THR A 72 -5.00 -10.31 -17.61
CA THR A 72 -5.83 -9.47 -18.49
C THR A 72 -7.21 -9.19 -17.90
N VAL A 73 -7.58 -9.90 -16.83
CA VAL A 73 -8.84 -9.73 -16.11
C VAL A 73 -8.57 -8.89 -14.87
N ILE A 74 -9.17 -7.69 -14.80
CA ILE A 74 -9.04 -6.73 -13.70
C ILE A 74 -7.60 -6.46 -13.22
N PRO A 75 -6.62 -6.23 -14.13
CA PRO A 75 -5.25 -5.95 -13.69
C PRO A 75 -5.18 -4.61 -12.96
N PHE A 76 -4.28 -4.49 -11.96
CA PHE A 76 -4.18 -3.29 -11.12
C PHE A 76 -3.88 -2.02 -11.94
N ARG A 77 -3.12 -2.14 -13.03
CA ARG A 77 -2.83 -1.03 -13.95
C ARG A 77 -4.09 -0.41 -14.57
N GLU A 78 -5.13 -1.21 -14.80
CA GLU A 78 -6.41 -0.74 -15.34
C GLU A 78 -7.31 -0.23 -14.20
N LEU A 79 -7.36 -0.97 -13.08
CA LEU A 79 -8.04 -0.49 -11.88
C LEU A 79 -7.49 0.83 -11.36
N ALA A 80 -6.23 1.19 -11.62
CA ALA A 80 -5.68 2.48 -11.21
C ALA A 80 -6.31 3.67 -11.96
N ARG A 81 -6.80 3.43 -13.19
CA ARG A 81 -7.36 4.44 -14.11
C ARG A 81 -8.88 4.36 -14.26
N SER A 82 -9.47 3.24 -13.84
CA SER A 82 -10.92 2.99 -13.85
C SER A 82 -11.71 3.98 -12.99
N VAL A 83 -12.99 4.19 -13.31
CA VAL A 83 -13.94 4.90 -12.44
C VAL A 83 -14.05 4.20 -11.09
N THR A 84 -14.15 2.87 -11.08
CA THR A 84 -14.27 2.06 -9.87
C THR A 84 -12.91 1.50 -9.48
N ALA A 85 -12.50 1.71 -8.22
CA ALA A 85 -11.19 1.33 -7.70
C ALA A 85 -11.07 -0.12 -7.23
N ALA A 86 -12.12 -0.92 -7.41
CA ALA A 86 -12.12 -2.32 -7.08
C ALA A 86 -12.90 -3.16 -8.11
N GLY A 87 -12.65 -4.45 -8.11
CA GLY A 87 -13.39 -5.45 -8.88
C GLY A 87 -13.24 -6.81 -8.25
N ALA A 88 -14.17 -7.72 -8.52
CA ALA A 88 -14.08 -9.12 -8.13
C ALA A 88 -14.07 -10.01 -9.36
N LEU A 89 -13.19 -10.99 -9.38
CA LEU A 89 -12.93 -11.82 -10.56
C LEU A 89 -14.22 -12.42 -11.14
N ARG A 90 -15.03 -13.12 -10.33
CA ARG A 90 -16.26 -13.75 -10.83
C ARG A 90 -17.31 -12.72 -11.23
N TRP A 91 -17.46 -11.63 -10.47
CA TRP A 91 -18.37 -10.55 -10.82
C TRP A 91 -18.01 -9.92 -12.19
N ASN A 92 -16.74 -9.56 -12.37
CA ASN A 92 -16.24 -8.90 -13.57
C ASN A 92 -16.14 -9.80 -14.80
N THR A 93 -16.21 -11.13 -14.62
CA THR A 93 -16.15 -12.10 -15.73
C THR A 93 -17.51 -12.70 -16.08
N GLY A 94 -18.59 -12.37 -15.35
CA GLY A 94 -19.87 -13.05 -15.51
C GLY A 94 -19.79 -14.53 -15.12
N ASP A 95 -19.11 -14.80 -14.00
CA ASP A 95 -18.81 -16.14 -13.47
C ASP A 95 -17.94 -17.03 -14.39
N LEU A 96 -17.03 -16.41 -15.14
CA LEU A 96 -16.05 -17.10 -15.98
C LEU A 96 -14.61 -16.86 -15.49
N PRO A 97 -14.26 -17.28 -14.26
CA PRO A 97 -12.96 -16.97 -13.64
C PRO A 97 -11.78 -17.61 -14.37
N GLY A 98 -12.03 -18.66 -15.17
CA GLY A 98 -11.01 -19.32 -15.99
C GLY A 98 -10.31 -18.40 -17.01
N ARG A 99 -10.89 -17.22 -17.29
CA ARG A 99 -10.27 -16.18 -18.13
C ARG A 99 -9.03 -15.55 -17.47
N SER A 100 -9.00 -15.44 -16.15
CA SER A 100 -7.88 -14.89 -15.39
C SER A 100 -6.69 -15.84 -15.38
N ALA A 101 -5.50 -15.32 -15.71
CA ALA A 101 -4.26 -16.07 -15.62
C ALA A 101 -3.93 -16.39 -14.16
N GLN A 102 -4.13 -15.42 -13.27
CA GLN A 102 -3.88 -15.55 -11.84
C GLN A 102 -4.76 -16.65 -11.22
N TYR A 103 -6.05 -16.67 -11.56
CA TYR A 103 -6.97 -17.70 -11.08
C TYR A 103 -6.55 -19.11 -11.51
N ARG A 104 -6.12 -19.28 -12.77
CA ARG A 104 -5.66 -20.60 -13.24
C ARG A 104 -4.47 -21.12 -12.43
N ARG A 105 -3.60 -20.23 -11.93
CA ARG A 105 -2.46 -20.57 -11.06
C ARG A 105 -2.91 -20.90 -9.62
N LEU A 106 -3.88 -20.16 -9.09
CA LEU A 106 -4.29 -20.27 -7.68
C LEU A 106 -5.40 -21.28 -7.41
N ARG A 107 -6.21 -21.66 -8.41
CA ARG A 107 -7.37 -22.56 -8.22
C ARG A 107 -7.02 -23.93 -7.61
N GLY A 108 -5.79 -24.42 -7.83
CA GLY A 108 -5.31 -25.67 -7.24
C GLY A 108 -5.14 -25.61 -5.72
N GLN A 109 -5.08 -24.41 -5.15
CA GLN A 109 -4.96 -24.13 -3.71
C GLN A 109 -6.34 -23.90 -3.07
N GLY A 110 -7.43 -24.15 -3.80
CA GLY A 110 -8.79 -23.97 -3.32
C GLY A 110 -9.32 -22.53 -3.41
N VAL A 111 -8.57 -21.59 -4.00
CA VAL A 111 -9.07 -20.23 -4.28
C VAL A 111 -10.18 -20.29 -5.33
N ILE A 112 -11.33 -19.71 -5.01
CA ILE A 112 -12.48 -19.65 -5.90
C ILE A 112 -12.70 -18.26 -6.50
N ASP A 113 -12.29 -17.20 -5.81
CA ASP A 113 -12.53 -15.82 -6.24
C ASP A 113 -11.47 -14.86 -5.64
N GLU A 114 -11.27 -13.74 -6.32
CA GLU A 114 -10.32 -12.70 -5.93
C GLU A 114 -10.96 -11.32 -6.09
N LEU A 115 -11.02 -10.55 -4.99
CA LEU A 115 -11.41 -9.15 -5.00
C LEU A 115 -10.16 -8.29 -4.94
N ARG A 116 -9.97 -7.45 -5.96
CA ARG A 116 -8.82 -6.56 -6.10
C ARG A 116 -9.23 -5.12 -5.92
N ALA A 117 -8.37 -4.31 -5.31
CA ALA A 117 -8.55 -2.86 -5.29
C ALA A 117 -7.23 -2.08 -5.33
N VAL A 118 -7.32 -0.85 -5.85
CA VAL A 118 -6.24 0.14 -5.84
C VAL A 118 -6.58 1.22 -4.82
N LEU A 119 -5.62 1.56 -3.96
CA LEU A 119 -5.71 2.58 -2.93
C LEU A 119 -5.19 3.90 -3.50
N ARG A 120 -6.09 4.83 -3.83
CA ARG A 120 -5.75 6.02 -4.63
C ARG A 120 -5.73 7.29 -3.80
N ALA A 121 -4.81 8.20 -4.11
CA ALA A 121 -4.85 9.56 -3.59
C ALA A 121 -4.23 10.55 -4.57
N GLY A 122 -4.95 11.64 -4.84
CA GLY A 122 -4.54 12.64 -5.84
C GLY A 122 -4.40 12.04 -7.24
N GLY A 123 -5.27 11.10 -7.62
CA GLY A 123 -5.25 10.43 -8.92
C GLY A 123 -4.14 9.38 -9.12
N LYS A 124 -3.33 9.08 -8.09
CA LYS A 124 -2.21 8.13 -8.18
C LYS A 124 -2.43 6.88 -7.33
N PRO A 125 -1.91 5.71 -7.75
CA PRO A 125 -1.96 4.47 -6.96
C PRO A 125 -0.90 4.48 -5.86
N TRP A 126 -1.31 4.48 -4.60
CA TRP A 126 -0.38 4.43 -3.45
C TRP A 126 -0.28 3.04 -2.83
N GLY A 127 -1.21 2.15 -3.16
CA GLY A 127 -1.15 0.76 -2.79
C GLY A 127 -2.19 -0.07 -3.50
N VAL A 128 -2.09 -1.38 -3.33
CA VAL A 128 -2.99 -2.38 -3.89
C VAL A 128 -3.36 -3.40 -2.84
N VAL A 129 -4.52 -4.02 -3.02
CA VAL A 129 -4.97 -5.14 -2.21
C VAL A 129 -5.61 -6.22 -3.07
N SER A 130 -5.31 -7.47 -2.75
CA SER A 130 -6.03 -8.66 -3.21
C SER A 130 -6.58 -9.42 -2.01
N LEU A 131 -7.87 -9.67 -2.02
CA LEU A 131 -8.59 -10.48 -1.04
C LEU A 131 -9.01 -11.77 -1.73
N PHE A 132 -8.68 -12.91 -1.13
CA PHE A 132 -8.95 -14.23 -1.70
C PHE A 132 -10.04 -14.92 -0.91
N ARG A 133 -10.88 -15.65 -1.63
CA ARG A 133 -11.92 -16.49 -1.07
C ARG A 133 -11.71 -17.92 -1.52
N SER A 134 -11.89 -18.87 -0.60
CA SER A 134 -11.70 -20.29 -0.84
C SER A 134 -13.01 -21.05 -0.96
N THR A 135 -12.92 -22.32 -1.34
CA THR A 135 -14.07 -23.24 -1.48
C THR A 135 -14.96 -23.26 -0.23
N GLY A 136 -16.27 -23.46 -0.43
CA GLY A 136 -17.26 -23.46 0.64
C GLY A 136 -17.86 -22.08 0.96
N ARG A 137 -17.51 -21.04 0.19
CA ARG A 137 -18.09 -19.69 0.32
C ARG A 137 -18.70 -19.22 -1.01
N ALA A 138 -19.62 -18.27 -0.95
CA ALA A 138 -20.15 -17.59 -2.14
C ALA A 138 -19.10 -16.62 -2.71
N PRO A 139 -19.03 -16.38 -4.04
CA PRO A 139 -18.16 -15.36 -4.65
C PRO A 139 -18.36 -13.95 -4.06
N PHE A 140 -17.40 -13.06 -4.25
CA PHE A 140 -17.52 -11.67 -3.83
C PHE A 140 -18.62 -10.96 -4.63
N GLY A 141 -19.52 -10.28 -3.91
CA GLY A 141 -20.65 -9.56 -4.50
C GLY A 141 -20.45 -8.05 -4.59
N PRO A 142 -21.37 -7.33 -5.27
CA PRO A 142 -21.29 -5.87 -5.44
C PRO A 142 -21.23 -5.12 -4.11
N THR A 143 -21.96 -5.54 -3.08
CA THR A 143 -21.92 -4.91 -1.76
C THR A 143 -20.53 -4.98 -1.12
N GLU A 144 -19.82 -6.10 -1.31
CA GLU A 144 -18.47 -6.27 -0.77
C GLU A 144 -17.45 -5.45 -1.56
N ILE A 145 -17.63 -5.36 -2.88
CA ILE A 145 -16.86 -4.48 -3.75
C ILE A 145 -17.02 -3.03 -3.29
N ASP A 146 -18.25 -2.55 -3.06
CA ASP A 146 -18.54 -1.18 -2.61
C ASP A 146 -17.87 -0.85 -1.28
N VAL A 147 -17.85 -1.80 -0.33
CA VAL A 147 -17.13 -1.63 0.94
C VAL A 147 -15.63 -1.38 0.68
N VAL A 148 -15.01 -2.15 -0.20
CA VAL A 148 -13.57 -1.99 -0.51
C VAL A 148 -13.31 -0.71 -1.31
N VAL A 149 -14.20 -0.33 -2.24
CA VAL A 149 -14.14 0.96 -2.96
C VAL A 149 -14.13 2.13 -1.96
N GLY A 150 -14.99 2.08 -0.95
CA GLY A 150 -15.08 3.11 0.09
C GLY A 150 -13.80 3.31 0.89
N LEU A 151 -12.89 2.34 0.91
CA LEU A 151 -11.60 2.43 1.61
C LEU A 151 -10.47 3.03 0.75
N SER A 152 -10.63 3.07 -0.57
CA SER A 152 -9.55 3.41 -1.50
C SER A 152 -8.94 4.79 -1.20
N ALA A 153 -9.77 5.82 -1.06
CA ALA A 153 -9.32 7.20 -0.90
C ALA A 153 -8.63 7.44 0.46
N SER A 154 -9.20 6.95 1.56
CA SER A 154 -8.67 7.15 2.90
C SER A 154 -7.35 6.40 3.10
N LEU A 155 -7.26 5.17 2.62
CA LEU A 155 -6.04 4.38 2.69
C LEU A 155 -4.95 4.95 1.77
N GLY A 156 -5.30 5.34 0.54
CA GLY A 156 -4.36 5.98 -0.37
C GLY A 156 -3.79 7.28 0.22
N ALA A 157 -4.63 8.10 0.86
CA ALA A 157 -4.19 9.33 1.52
C ALA A 157 -3.25 9.03 2.69
N ARG A 158 -3.53 7.98 3.47
CA ARG A 158 -2.65 7.57 4.56
C ARG A 158 -1.30 7.06 4.06
N LEU A 159 -1.29 6.19 3.06
CA LEU A 159 -0.06 5.69 2.44
C LEU A 159 0.80 6.83 1.88
N ARG A 160 0.17 7.80 1.19
CA ARG A 160 0.84 9.02 0.73
C ARG A 160 1.49 9.80 1.87
N SER A 161 0.82 9.90 3.01
CA SER A 161 1.36 10.59 4.18
C SER A 161 2.56 9.84 4.78
N LEU A 162 2.49 8.51 4.83
CA LEU A 162 3.54 7.65 5.38
C LEU A 162 4.79 7.58 4.49
N ALA A 163 4.63 7.79 3.17
CA ALA A 163 5.73 7.86 2.23
C ALA A 163 6.56 9.15 2.31
N ARG A 164 6.09 10.17 3.05
CA ARG A 164 6.83 11.43 3.19
C ARG A 164 7.89 11.28 4.29
N PRO A 165 9.16 11.65 4.01
CA PRO A 165 10.14 11.75 5.07
C PRO A 165 9.66 12.77 6.12
N PRO A 166 9.99 12.55 7.41
CA PRO A 166 9.61 13.49 8.45
C PRO A 166 10.14 14.88 8.08
N VAL A 167 9.28 15.89 8.19
CA VAL A 167 9.70 17.28 7.94
C VAL A 167 10.83 17.59 8.90
N ARG A 168 12.06 17.68 8.37
CA ARG A 168 13.22 18.10 9.14
C ARG A 168 12.98 19.55 9.52
N ARG A 169 12.55 19.81 10.76
CA ARG A 169 12.58 21.17 11.30
C ARG A 169 14.03 21.64 11.21
N VAL A 170 14.31 22.53 10.28
CA VAL A 170 15.61 23.22 10.23
C VAL A 170 15.65 24.05 11.50
N GLY A 171 16.31 23.51 12.53
CA GLY A 171 16.57 24.24 13.77
C GLY A 171 17.34 25.51 13.43
N ALA A 172 16.93 26.63 14.03
CA ALA A 172 17.64 27.89 13.97
C ALA A 172 19.13 27.64 14.14
N ARG A 173 19.95 28.21 13.24
CA ARG A 173 21.42 28.13 13.29
C ARG A 173 21.86 28.37 14.73
N ARG A 174 22.37 27.33 15.41
CA ARG A 174 23.13 27.55 16.65
C ARG A 174 24.33 28.40 16.23
N SER A 175 24.37 29.64 16.69
CA SER A 175 25.53 30.50 16.57
C SER A 175 26.71 29.74 17.18
N VAL A 176 27.64 29.32 16.33
CA VAL A 176 28.94 28.82 16.78
C VAL A 176 29.59 30.00 17.50
N ARG A 177 29.68 29.94 18.83
CA ARG A 177 30.60 30.83 19.56
C ARG A 177 31.98 30.57 18.97
N ALA A 178 32.63 31.63 18.48
CA ALA A 178 33.98 31.57 17.97
C ALA A 178 34.86 30.85 19.00
N ARG A 179 35.38 29.68 18.64
CA ARG A 179 36.47 29.07 19.41
C ARG A 179 37.66 30.02 19.29
N HIS A 180 38.37 30.21 20.39
CA HIS A 180 39.60 30.98 20.42
C HIS A 180 40.54 30.46 19.33
N ASP A 181 40.85 31.30 18.35
CA ASP A 181 41.84 31.02 17.32
C ASP A 181 43.23 31.34 17.90
N PRO A 182 44.11 30.34 18.10
CA PRO A 182 45.45 30.55 18.63
C PRO A 182 46.41 31.18 17.61
N PHE A 183 46.02 31.33 16.33
CA PHE A 183 46.88 31.87 15.27
C PHE A 183 46.58 33.34 14.91
N ARG A 184 45.76 34.04 15.69
CA ARG A 184 45.51 35.46 15.45
C ARG A 184 46.80 36.26 15.72
N PRO A 185 47.41 36.93 14.72
CA PRO A 185 48.67 37.62 14.91
C PRO A 185 48.50 38.80 15.88
N ARG A 186 49.39 38.89 16.88
CA ARG A 186 49.44 40.02 17.81
C ARG A 186 49.81 41.28 17.02
N ARG A 187 48.92 42.27 16.99
CA ARG A 187 49.26 43.61 16.52
C ARG A 187 50.29 44.21 17.48
N ASN A 188 51.54 44.37 17.01
CA ASN A 188 52.52 45.19 17.70
C ASN A 188 52.02 46.64 17.71
N ARG A 189 51.87 47.21 18.91
CA ARG A 189 51.79 48.66 19.08
C ARG A 189 53.21 49.19 18.87
N HIS A 190 53.46 49.84 17.74
CA HIS A 190 54.57 50.78 17.66
C HIS A 190 54.21 51.98 18.54
N LEU A 191 55.10 52.26 19.49
CA LEU A 191 55.16 53.51 20.23
C LEU A 191 55.78 54.55 19.30
N ASP A 192 55.02 55.60 18.99
CA ASP A 192 55.57 56.88 18.58
C ASP A 192 56.23 57.51 19.82
N GLN A 193 57.54 57.72 19.74
CA GLN A 193 58.27 58.90 20.24
C GLN A 193 59.74 58.81 19.84
#